data_AF-A0A1I7VZG4-F1
#
_entry.id   AF-A0A1I7VZG4-F1
#
_cell.length_a   1.000
_cell.length_b   1.000
_cell.length_c   1.000
_cell.angle_alpha   90.00
_cell.angle_beta   90.00
_cell.angle_gamma   90.00
#
_symmetry.space_group_name_H-M   'P 1'
#
loop_
_entity.id
_entity.type
_entity.pdbx_description
1 polymer ?
#
loop_
_entity_poly.entity_id
_entity_poly.type
_entity_poly.pdbx_seq_one_letter_code
_entity_poly.pdbx_strand_id
1 'polypeptide(L)'
;MSERGVCEVLISGILTILTFIYLAVGLIVIGLSLWLRLDPAFEEMMRKNILRINNNNAEMDEVKDQIRFGLTISFWVICGCGIAASLIGLLGVCGAIFISRVTLILNLITSVMLMAIELAIALFIFLYKPTIEETTTRYVNLADQLDGLLDDMNTITSRV
;
A
#
# COMPACT_ATOMS: atom_id res chain seq x y z
N MET A 1 16.61 -19.17 40.82
CA MET A 1 16.12 -18.77 39.47
C MET A 1 17.26 -19.01 38.50
N SER A 2 17.12 -19.98 37.60
CA SER A 2 18.17 -20.33 36.63
C SER A 2 18.32 -19.21 35.60
N GLU A 3 19.55 -18.79 35.29
CA GLU A 3 19.87 -17.76 34.28
C GLU A 3 19.21 -18.03 32.91
N ARG A 4 18.94 -19.30 32.59
CA ARG A 4 18.20 -19.72 31.39
C ARG A 4 16.77 -19.18 31.35
N GLY A 5 16.10 -19.10 32.51
CA GLY A 5 14.73 -18.61 32.60
C GLY A 5 14.61 -17.10 32.40
N VAL A 6 15.61 -16.32 32.79
CA VAL A 6 15.61 -14.85 32.60
C VAL A 6 15.83 -14.50 31.14
N CYS A 7 16.72 -15.23 30.45
CA CYS A 7 16.98 -15.05 29.03
C CYS A 7 15.76 -15.39 28.15
N GLU A 8 15.07 -16.51 28.43
CA GLU A 8 13.85 -16.88 27.70
C GLU A 8 12.72 -15.86 27.88
N VAL A 9 12.53 -15.33 29.09
CA VAL A 9 11.51 -14.30 29.36
C VAL A 9 11.82 -12.99 28.63
N LEU A 10 13.09 -12.57 28.61
CA LEU A 10 13.51 -11.38 27.86
C LEU A 10 13.29 -11.55 26.35
N ILE A 11 13.70 -12.68 25.78
CA ILE A 11 13.54 -12.97 24.36
C ILE A 11 12.05 -13.01 23.98
N SER A 12 11.22 -13.68 24.78
CA SER A 12 9.77 -13.74 24.56
C SER A 12 9.13 -12.35 24.66
N GLY A 13 9.55 -11.54 25.63
CA GLY A 13 9.10 -10.15 25.77
C GLY A 13 9.43 -9.29 24.54
N ILE A 14 10.68 -9.36 24.05
CA ILE A 14 11.11 -8.62 22.84
C ILE A 14 10.32 -9.08 21.61
N LEU A 15 10.16 -10.40 21.43
CA LEU A 15 9.36 -10.95 20.33
C LEU A 15 7.90 -10.50 20.37
N THR A 16 7.33 -10.40 21.57
CA THR A 16 5.94 -9.94 21.77
C THR A 16 5.81 -8.48 21.37
N ILE A 17 6.74 -7.61 21.80
CA ILE A 17 6.73 -6.19 21.44
C ILE A 17 6.90 -6.01 19.93
N LEU A 18 7.84 -6.74 19.31
CA LEU A 18 8.12 -6.62 17.89
C LEU A 18 6.95 -7.09 17.01
N THR A 19 6.34 -8.23 17.36
CA THR A 19 5.16 -8.73 16.65
C THR A 19 3.92 -7.86 16.89
N PHE A 20 3.80 -7.24 18.06
CA PHE A 20 2.76 -6.26 18.35
C PHE A 20 2.91 -4.97 17.53
N ILE A 21 4.13 -4.46 17.39
CA ILE A 21 4.40 -3.32 16.51
C ILE A 21 4.03 -3.67 15.06
N TYR A 22 4.39 -4.87 14.60
CA TYR A 22 4.06 -5.34 13.26
C TYR A 22 2.53 -5.42 13.04
N LEU A 23 1.79 -5.94 14.03
CA LEU A 23 0.32 -5.93 14.04
C LEU A 23 -0.24 -4.50 13.95
N ALA A 24 0.27 -3.58 14.78
CA ALA A 24 -0.19 -2.20 14.83
C ALA A 24 0.05 -1.47 13.50
N VAL A 25 1.21 -1.67 12.87
CA VAL A 25 1.51 -1.12 11.55
C VAL A 25 0.54 -1.66 10.50
N GLY A 26 0.29 -2.97 10.47
CA GLY A 26 -0.71 -3.55 9.56
C GLY A 26 -2.09 -2.94 9.74
N LEU A 27 -2.54 -2.75 10.99
CA LEU A 27 -3.84 -2.14 11.29
C LEU A 27 -3.90 -0.67 10.86
N ILE A 28 -2.81 0.08 11.02
CA ILE A 28 -2.71 1.46 10.54
C ILE A 28 -2.82 1.50 9.01
N VAL A 29 -2.13 0.61 8.29
CA VAL A 29 -2.22 0.53 6.82
C VAL A 29 -3.63 0.18 6.36
N ILE A 30 -4.32 -0.75 7.02
CA ILE A 30 -5.72 -1.07 6.75
C ILE A 30 -6.61 0.14 7.04
N GLY A 31 -6.42 0.81 8.18
CA GLY A 31 -7.19 1.97 8.58
C GLY A 31 -7.03 3.14 7.60
N LEU A 32 -5.79 3.45 7.22
CA LEU A 32 -5.48 4.51 6.26
C LEU A 32 -5.98 4.19 4.86
N SER A 33 -5.85 2.94 4.41
CA SER A 33 -6.44 2.52 3.14
C SER A 33 -7.96 2.67 3.20
N LEU A 34 -8.65 2.02 4.12
CA LEU A 34 -10.12 2.15 4.23
C LEU A 34 -10.57 3.61 4.38
N TRP A 35 -9.86 4.44 5.14
CA TRP A 35 -10.11 5.87 5.23
C TRP A 35 -10.04 6.54 3.87
N LEU A 36 -8.94 6.38 3.13
CA LEU A 36 -8.75 6.98 1.80
C LEU A 36 -9.87 6.63 0.81
N ARG A 37 -10.49 5.45 0.96
CA ARG A 37 -11.61 5.02 0.11
C ARG A 37 -12.96 5.53 0.58
N LEU A 38 -13.17 5.57 1.89
CA LEU A 38 -14.44 5.99 2.49
C LEU A 38 -14.55 7.51 2.62
N ASP A 39 -13.44 8.25 2.45
CA ASP A 39 -13.42 9.70 2.53
C ASP A 39 -14.11 10.35 1.31
N PRO A 40 -15.28 11.00 1.51
CA PRO A 40 -16.00 11.64 0.42
C PRO A 40 -15.21 12.81 -0.20
N ALA A 41 -14.30 13.44 0.54
CA ALA A 41 -13.46 14.52 0.01
C ALA A 41 -12.44 14.01 -1.01
N PHE A 42 -11.95 12.77 -0.85
CA PHE A 42 -11.05 12.13 -1.79
C PHE A 42 -11.79 11.71 -3.05
N GLU A 43 -13.00 11.18 -2.90
CA GLU A 43 -13.88 10.87 -4.02
C GLU A 43 -14.25 12.14 -4.81
N GLU A 44 -14.55 13.25 -4.12
CA GLU A 44 -14.87 14.53 -4.75
C GLU A 44 -13.65 15.15 -5.45
N MET A 45 -12.45 15.05 -4.86
CA MET A 45 -11.20 15.51 -5.49
C MET A 45 -10.83 14.68 -6.72
N MET A 46 -10.98 13.35 -6.65
CA MET A 46 -10.88 12.48 -7.82
C MET A 46 -11.94 12.82 -8.86
N ARG A 47 -13.16 13.14 -8.43
CA ARG A 47 -14.27 13.45 -9.33
C ARG A 47 -14.11 14.77 -10.05
N LYS A 48 -13.53 15.75 -9.36
CA LYS A 48 -13.27 17.08 -9.88
C LYS A 48 -12.08 17.16 -10.82
N ASN A 49 -11.04 16.32 -10.64
CA ASN A 49 -9.82 16.37 -11.46
C ASN A 49 -9.65 15.19 -12.45
N ILE A 50 -10.27 14.03 -12.22
CA ILE A 50 -10.15 12.83 -13.09
C ILE A 50 -11.50 12.43 -13.71
N LEU A 51 -12.64 12.83 -13.13
CA LEU A 51 -13.99 12.36 -13.52
C LEU A 51 -14.89 13.42 -14.12
N ARG A 52 -14.35 14.39 -14.86
CA ARG A 52 -15.17 15.08 -15.85
C ARG A 52 -15.53 14.04 -16.92
N ILE A 53 -16.75 13.50 -16.77
CA ILE A 53 -17.35 12.37 -17.48
C ILE A 53 -17.70 12.68 -18.94
N ASN A 54 -17.40 13.89 -19.43
CA ASN A 54 -17.76 14.21 -20.80
C ASN A 54 -16.86 15.30 -21.38
N ASN A 55 -15.75 14.88 -21.98
CA ASN A 55 -14.91 15.73 -22.81
C ASN A 55 -15.12 15.47 -24.32
N ASN A 56 -16.19 14.75 -24.71
CA ASN A 56 -16.52 14.42 -26.10
C ASN A 56 -15.38 13.73 -26.88
N ASN A 57 -14.50 12.99 -26.20
CA ASN A 57 -13.34 12.36 -26.83
C ASN A 57 -13.10 10.95 -26.27
N ALA A 58 -13.35 9.92 -27.10
CA ALA A 58 -13.37 8.51 -26.67
C ALA A 58 -12.01 8.01 -26.14
N GLU A 59 -10.90 8.51 -26.70
CA GLU A 59 -9.56 8.13 -26.24
C GLU A 59 -9.24 8.66 -24.84
N MET A 60 -9.78 9.83 -24.46
CA MET A 60 -9.56 10.42 -23.14
C MET A 60 -10.34 9.65 -22.05
N ASP A 61 -11.52 9.15 -22.39
CA ASP A 61 -12.36 8.38 -21.47
C ASP A 61 -11.75 6.99 -21.20
N GLU A 62 -11.13 6.37 -22.22
CA GLU A 62 -10.41 5.09 -22.05
C GLU A 62 -9.20 5.23 -21.13
N VAL A 63 -8.39 6.28 -21.29
CA VAL A 63 -7.24 6.56 -20.40
C VAL A 63 -7.69 6.84 -18.96
N LYS A 64 -8.79 7.59 -18.78
CA LYS A 64 -9.37 7.87 -17.46
C LYS A 64 -9.88 6.59 -16.76
N ASP A 65 -10.48 5.67 -17.51
CA ASP A 65 -10.96 4.40 -16.95
C ASP A 65 -9.79 3.48 -16.53
N GLN A 66 -8.72 3.44 -17.33
CA GLN A 66 -7.48 2.72 -16.97
C GLN A 66 -6.85 3.27 -15.68
N ILE A 67 -6.81 4.60 -15.49
CA ILE A 67 -6.30 5.22 -14.26
C ILE A 67 -7.19 4.84 -13.06
N ARG A 68 -8.52 4.88 -13.22
CA ARG A 68 -9.48 4.47 -12.18
C ARG A 68 -9.30 3.01 -11.76
N PHE A 69 -9.13 2.14 -12.75
CA PHE A 69 -8.92 0.73 -12.54
C PHE A 69 -7.58 0.47 -11.83
N GLY A 70 -6.50 1.10 -12.29
CA GLY A 70 -5.17 1.01 -11.68
C GLY A 70 -5.14 1.51 -10.23
N LEU A 71 -5.82 2.62 -9.94
CA LEU A 71 -5.93 3.15 -8.59
C LEU A 71 -6.75 2.21 -7.68
N THR A 72 -7.85 1.66 -8.20
CA THR A 72 -8.67 0.69 -7.46
C THR A 72 -7.92 -0.60 -7.17
N ILE A 73 -7.15 -1.13 -8.13
CA ILE A 73 -6.33 -2.31 -7.90
C ILE A 73 -5.26 -2.03 -6.85
N SER A 74 -4.50 -0.94 -7.02
CA SER A 74 -3.42 -0.57 -6.10
C SER A 74 -3.93 -0.45 -4.67
N PHE A 75 -5.13 0.11 -4.51
CA PHE A 75 -5.82 0.19 -3.23
C PHE A 75 -6.06 -1.18 -2.59
N TRP A 76 -6.66 -2.11 -3.33
CA TRP A 76 -6.96 -3.45 -2.83
C TRP A 76 -5.70 -4.26 -2.52
N VAL A 77 -4.63 -4.06 -3.30
CA VAL A 77 -3.32 -4.66 -3.02
C VAL A 77 -2.74 -4.15 -1.71
N ILE A 78 -2.73 -2.83 -1.48
CA ILE A 78 -2.23 -2.24 -0.22
C ILE A 78 -3.07 -2.71 0.97
N CYS A 79 -4.40 -2.73 0.83
CA CYS A 79 -5.31 -3.21 1.86
C CYS A 79 -5.06 -4.70 2.18
N GLY A 80 -4.90 -5.54 1.14
CA GLY A 80 -4.58 -6.97 1.29
C GLY A 80 -3.24 -7.21 1.99
N CYS A 81 -2.19 -6.45 1.65
CA CYS A 81 -0.91 -6.51 2.34
C CYS A 81 -1.04 -6.12 3.82
N GLY A 82 -1.82 -5.07 4.12
CA GLY A 82 -2.13 -4.68 5.49
C GLY A 82 -2.81 -5.80 6.29
N ILE A 83 -3.82 -6.46 5.71
CA ILE A 83 -4.53 -7.59 6.33
C ILE A 83 -3.57 -8.76 6.60
N ALA A 84 -2.74 -9.13 5.62
CA ALA A 84 -1.77 -10.20 5.79
C ALA A 84 -0.76 -9.89 6.90
N ALA A 85 -0.23 -8.67 6.93
CA ALA A 85 0.69 -8.20 7.97
C ALA A 85 0.03 -8.21 9.37
N SER A 86 -1.22 -7.76 9.48
CA SER A 86 -1.98 -7.82 10.74
C SER A 86 -2.23 -9.25 11.20
N LEU A 87 -2.59 -10.18 10.31
CA LEU A 87 -2.80 -11.58 10.69
C LEU A 87 -1.52 -12.24 11.20
N ILE A 88 -0.38 -11.96 10.56
CA ILE A 88 0.93 -12.45 10.97
C ILE A 88 1.33 -11.83 12.32
N GLY A 89 1.17 -10.52 12.47
CA GLY A 89 1.40 -9.85 13.75
C GLY A 89 0.55 -10.44 14.88
N LEU A 90 -0.74 -10.72 14.62
CA LEU A 90 -1.65 -11.36 15.58
C LEU A 90 -1.18 -12.77 15.97
N LEU A 91 -0.83 -13.59 14.98
CA LEU A 91 -0.28 -14.94 15.20
C LEU A 91 1.02 -14.88 16.01
N GLY A 92 1.87 -13.89 15.75
CA GLY A 92 3.11 -13.64 16.49
C GLY A 92 2.86 -13.29 17.97
N VAL A 93 1.94 -12.37 18.23
CA VAL A 93 1.57 -11.97 19.60
C VAL A 93 0.94 -13.16 20.34
N CYS A 94 0.00 -13.87 19.73
CA CYS A 94 -0.60 -15.07 20.33
C CYS A 94 0.46 -16.16 20.58
N GLY A 95 1.35 -16.41 19.61
CA GLY A 95 2.42 -17.40 19.75
C GLY A 95 3.38 -17.09 20.89
N ALA A 96 3.71 -15.80 21.08
CA ALA A 96 4.59 -15.35 22.14
C ALA A 96 3.93 -15.38 23.53
N ILE A 97 2.63 -15.03 23.63
CA ILE A 97 1.88 -15.07 24.90
C ILE A 97 1.59 -16.50 25.36
N PHE A 98 1.17 -17.38 24.44
CA PHE A 98 0.83 -18.76 24.77
C PHE A 98 2.04 -19.71 24.80
N ILE A 99 3.26 -19.19 24.52
CA ILE A 99 4.51 -19.97 24.46
C ILE A 99 4.34 -21.20 23.52
N SER A 100 3.51 -21.04 22.49
CA SER A 100 3.22 -22.10 21.53
C SER A 100 4.34 -22.12 20.49
N ARG A 101 5.22 -23.13 20.59
CA ARG A 101 6.34 -23.32 19.65
C ARG A 101 5.85 -23.48 18.21
N VAL A 102 4.72 -24.15 18.01
CA VAL A 102 4.14 -24.37 16.67
C VAL A 102 3.68 -23.04 16.07
N THR A 103 2.98 -22.20 16.85
CA THR A 103 2.50 -20.90 16.38
C THR A 103 3.66 -19.95 16.07
N LEU A 104 4.73 -19.97 16.88
CA LEU A 104 5.94 -19.18 16.63
C LEU A 104 6.68 -19.62 15.36
N ILE A 105 6.80 -20.93 15.12
CA ILE A 105 7.44 -21.46 13.90
C ILE A 105 6.63 -21.08 12.66
N LEU A 106 5.30 -21.26 12.71
CA LEU A 106 4.42 -20.84 11.62
C LEU A 106 4.54 -19.34 11.35
N ASN A 107 4.53 -18.52 12.40
CA ASN A 107 4.68 -17.07 12.29
C ASN A 107 6.02 -16.68 11.64
N LEU A 108 7.10 -17.39 11.96
CA LEU A 108 8.42 -17.16 11.36
C LEU A 108 8.43 -17.55 9.88
N ILE A 109 7.85 -18.70 9.52
CA ILE A 109 7.76 -19.13 8.11
C ILE A 109 6.95 -18.12 7.29
N THR A 110 5.79 -17.69 7.77
CA THR A 110 4.95 -16.73 7.06
C THR A 110 5.60 -15.35 6.94
N SER A 111 6.29 -14.89 8.00
CA SER A 111 7.04 -13.63 7.97
C SER A 111 8.18 -13.66 6.94
N VAL A 112 8.94 -14.77 6.88
CA VAL A 112 10.04 -14.93 5.92
C VAL A 112 9.51 -15.00 4.48
N MET A 113 8.41 -15.71 4.25
CA MET A 113 7.72 -15.73 2.95
C MET A 113 7.30 -14.32 2.50
N LEU A 114 6.68 -13.53 3.38
CA LEU A 114 6.31 -12.15 3.05
C LEU A 114 7.54 -11.28 2.77
N MET A 115 8.60 -11.41 3.57
CA MET A 115 9.82 -10.65 3.36
C MET A 115 10.44 -10.94 1.98
N ALA A 116 10.39 -12.20 1.52
CA ALA A 116 10.85 -12.56 0.17
C ALA A 116 9.98 -11.94 -0.92
N ILE A 117 8.66 -11.89 -0.72
CA ILE A 117 7.72 -11.25 -1.65
C ILE A 117 7.95 -9.73 -1.70
N GLU A 118 8.09 -9.07 -0.56
CA GLU A 118 8.39 -7.63 -0.48
C GLU A 118 9.69 -7.30 -1.21
N LEU A 119 10.73 -8.13 -1.03
CA LEU A 119 12.01 -7.95 -1.68
C LEU A 119 11.91 -8.12 -3.21
N ALA A 120 11.11 -9.09 -3.68
CA ALA A 120 10.81 -9.25 -5.10
C ALA A 120 10.08 -8.03 -5.69
N ILE A 121 9.09 -7.48 -4.97
CA ILE A 121 8.37 -6.27 -5.39
C ILE A 121 9.30 -5.06 -5.40
N ALA A 122 10.13 -4.88 -4.38
CA ALA A 122 11.09 -3.77 -4.30
C ALA A 122 12.11 -3.82 -5.46
N LEU A 123 12.62 -5.02 -5.78
CA LEU A 123 13.49 -5.23 -6.94
C LEU A 123 12.77 -4.93 -8.25
N PHE A 124 11.51 -5.37 -8.40
CA PHE A 124 10.72 -5.07 -9.59
C PHE A 124 10.54 -3.55 -9.77
N ILE A 125 10.16 -2.83 -8.71
CA ILE A 125 10.03 -1.36 -8.74
C ILE A 125 11.36 -0.71 -9.09
N PHE A 126 12.47 -1.17 -8.51
CA PHE A 126 13.80 -0.61 -8.79
C PHE A 126 14.21 -0.80 -10.25
N LEU A 127 13.97 -1.98 -10.82
CA LEU A 127 14.30 -2.31 -12.21
C LEU A 127 13.42 -1.57 -13.23
N TYR A 128 12.12 -1.39 -12.92
CA TYR A 128 11.17 -0.72 -13.81
C TYR A 128 11.04 0.79 -13.56
N LYS A 129 11.71 1.34 -12.53
CA LYS A 129 11.76 2.77 -12.23
C LYS A 129 12.05 3.66 -13.45
N PRO A 130 13.05 3.37 -14.32
CA PRO A 130 13.29 4.19 -15.51
C PRO A 130 12.12 4.15 -16.50
N THR A 131 11.45 3.01 -16.66
CA THR A 131 10.27 2.86 -17.54
C THR A 131 9.05 3.60 -16.99
N ILE A 132 8.86 3.62 -15.67
CA ILE A 132 7.80 4.38 -15.00
C ILE A 132 8.07 5.88 -15.12
N GLU A 133 9.32 6.32 -14.94
CA GLU A 133 9.72 7.73 -15.12
C GLU A 133 9.46 8.18 -16.57
N GLU A 134 9.85 7.40 -17.57
CA GLU A 134 9.61 7.71 -18.99
C GLU A 134 8.11 7.80 -19.31
N THR A 135 7.30 6.90 -18.76
CA THR A 135 5.84 6.91 -18.95
C THR A 135 5.19 8.13 -18.29
N THR A 136 5.67 8.52 -17.10
CA THR A 136 5.16 9.69 -16.37
C THR A 136 5.56 10.99 -17.05
N THR A 137 6.81 11.09 -17.52
CA THR A 137 7.28 12.24 -18.31
C THR A 137 6.54 12.35 -19.63
N ARG A 138 6.22 11.23 -20.29
CA ARG A 138 5.39 11.23 -21.50
C ARG A 138 3.96 11.68 -21.24
N TYR A 139 3.36 11.26 -20.12
CA TYR A 139 2.04 11.74 -19.70
C TYR A 139 2.04 13.25 -19.39
N VAL A 140 3.06 13.75 -18.68
CA VAL A 140 3.21 15.20 -18.38
C VAL A 140 3.42 16.00 -19.66
N ASN A 141 4.26 15.54 -20.59
CA ASN A 141 4.47 16.22 -21.87
C ASN A 141 3.23 16.20 -22.77
N LEU A 142 2.43 15.13 -22.74
CA LEU A 142 1.16 15.05 -23.45
C LEU A 142 0.10 15.96 -22.82
N ALA A 143 0.09 16.08 -21.49
CA ALA A 143 -0.76 17.04 -20.79
C ALA A 143 -0.37 18.48 -21.18
N ASP A 144 0.91 18.82 -21.13
CA ASP A 144 1.43 20.15 -21.52
C ASP A 144 1.14 20.51 -22.99
N GLN A 145 1.17 19.52 -23.90
CA GLN A 145 0.78 19.72 -25.30
C GLN A 145 -0.72 19.94 -25.51
N LEU A 146 -1.57 19.52 -24.57
CA LEU A 146 -3.03 19.66 -24.65
C LEU A 146 -3.58 20.88 -23.86
N ASP A 147 -2.70 21.71 -23.27
CA ASP A 147 -2.99 22.88 -22.41
C ASP A 147 -3.76 24.04 -23.09
N GLY A 148 -4.25 23.82 -24.32
CA GLY A 148 -5.09 24.78 -25.06
C GLY A 148 -6.41 24.23 -25.60
N LEU A 149 -6.71 22.93 -25.45
CA LEU A 149 -7.86 22.29 -26.08
C LEU A 149 -8.95 21.84 -25.09
N LEU A 150 -8.63 21.67 -23.81
CA LEU A 150 -9.57 21.17 -22.80
C LEU A 150 -9.47 21.98 -21.51
N ASP A 151 -10.57 22.65 -21.16
CA ASP A 151 -10.81 23.47 -19.96
C ASP A 151 -10.84 22.66 -18.64
N ASP A 152 -10.18 21.50 -18.62
CA ASP A 152 -10.17 20.55 -17.49
C ASP A 152 -8.85 20.59 -16.71
N MET A 153 -7.87 21.38 -17.19
CA MET A 153 -6.48 21.34 -16.69
C MET A 153 -6.08 22.53 -15.82
N ASN A 154 -6.97 23.51 -15.65
CA ASN A 154 -6.67 24.73 -14.90
C ASN A 154 -6.60 24.53 -13.36
N THR A 155 -6.75 23.30 -12.86
CA THR A 155 -6.65 22.98 -11.42
C THR A 155 -5.28 22.46 -10.99
N ILE A 156 -4.39 22.06 -11.92
CA ILE A 156 -3.04 21.57 -11.59
C ILE A 156 -2.00 22.70 -11.70
N THR A 157 -2.13 23.58 -12.69
CA THR A 157 -1.21 24.71 -12.89
C THR A 157 -1.38 25.82 -11.84
N SER A 158 -2.54 25.95 -11.20
CA SER A 158 -2.80 27.05 -10.25
C SER A 158 -2.14 26.88 -8.86
N ARG A 159 -1.30 25.85 -8.65
CA ARG A 159 -0.62 25.59 -7.37
C ARG A 159 0.89 25.37 -7.48
N VAL A 160 1.49 25.66 -8.64
CA VAL A 160 2.95 25.82 -8.76
C VAL A 160 3.30 27.30 -8.68
#